data_AF-A0A379RXK9-F1
#
_entry.id   AF-A0A379RXK9-F1
#
_cell.length_a   1.000
_cell.length_b   1.000
_cell.length_c   1.000
_cell.angle_alpha   90.00
_cell.angle_beta   90.00
_cell.angle_gamma   90.00
#
_symmetry.space_group_name_H-M   'P 1'
#
loop_
_entity.id
_entity.type
_entity.pdbx_description
1 polymer ?
#
loop_
_entity_poly.entity_id
_entity_poly.type
_entity_poly.pdbx_seq_one_letter_code
_entity_poly.pdbx_strand_id
1 'polypeptide(L)'
;MTQTLSQLENSGAFIERHIGPDAGQQQEMLNAVSAESLNALIGQIVPKDIQLATPPQVGEAATEYAALAELKAIVGRNKRFTSYIGMGYTAVQLPPVILRNMLENPGWYTAYTPYQPEVSQGRLEALLNFQQVTLDLTGLDMASASLLDEATAAAEAMAMAKRVSKLKNANRFFVASDVHPQTLDVVRTPRQKPLALT
;
A
#
# COMPACT_ATOMS: atom_id res chain seq x y z
N MET A 1 14.29 -1.40 -48.60
CA MET A 1 13.06 -1.13 -47.82
C MET A 1 13.47 -0.25 -46.65
N THR A 2 12.95 0.98 -46.58
CA THR A 2 13.23 1.91 -45.48
C THR A 2 12.27 1.59 -44.34
N GLN A 3 12.80 1.16 -43.20
CA GLN A 3 12.01 1.01 -41.98
C GLN A 3 11.54 2.38 -41.49
N THR A 4 10.33 2.44 -40.94
CA THR A 4 9.79 3.64 -40.31
C THR A 4 10.34 3.80 -38.90
N LEU A 5 10.39 5.02 -38.36
CA LEU A 5 10.90 5.27 -37.01
C LEU A 5 10.11 4.49 -35.95
N SER A 6 8.80 4.38 -36.10
CA SER A 6 7.94 3.62 -35.18
C SER A 6 8.24 2.12 -35.16
N GLN A 7 8.76 1.55 -36.25
CA GLN A 7 9.22 0.15 -36.30
C GLN A 7 10.54 -0.08 -35.56
N LEU A 8 11.26 1.00 -35.23
CA LEU A 8 12.52 0.95 -34.46
C LEU A 8 12.31 1.27 -32.97
N GLU A 9 11.12 1.71 -32.57
CA GLU A 9 10.79 2.02 -31.19
C GLU A 9 10.46 0.75 -30.40
N ASN A 10 11.18 0.50 -29.29
CA ASN A 10 10.81 -0.57 -28.35
C ASN A 10 9.74 -0.07 -27.36
N SER A 11 8.52 0.11 -27.86
CA SER A 11 7.38 0.54 -27.03
C SER A 11 6.94 -0.49 -25.99
N GLY A 12 7.40 -1.74 -26.11
CA GLY A 12 7.10 -2.85 -25.20
C GLY A 12 8.11 -3.07 -24.08
N ALA A 13 9.19 -2.28 -24.02
CA ALA A 13 10.33 -2.52 -23.12
C ALA A 13 9.96 -2.67 -21.63
N PHE A 14 8.91 -1.99 -21.16
CA PHE A 14 8.44 -2.13 -19.78
C PHE A 14 7.93 -3.54 -19.48
N ILE A 15 7.21 -4.16 -20.42
CA ILE A 15 6.67 -5.52 -20.27
C ILE A 15 7.82 -6.52 -20.10
N GLU A 16 8.87 -6.39 -20.92
CA GLU A 16 10.06 -7.25 -20.87
C GLU A 16 10.88 -7.06 -19.58
N ARG A 17 10.85 -5.86 -18.97
CA ARG A 17 11.49 -5.60 -17.67
C ARG A 17 10.66 -6.11 -16.50
N HIS A 18 9.35 -6.12 -16.64
CA HIS A 18 8.41 -6.50 -15.58
C HIS A 18 8.19 -8.01 -15.53
N ILE A 19 8.02 -8.66 -16.68
CA ILE A 19 7.82 -10.11 -16.78
C ILE A 19 9.19 -10.78 -16.81
N GLY A 20 9.51 -11.53 -15.75
CA GLY A 20 10.79 -12.23 -15.63
C GLY A 20 11.03 -13.31 -16.70
N PRO A 21 10.11 -14.28 -16.88
CA PRO A 21 10.30 -15.36 -17.85
C PRO A 21 10.24 -14.89 -19.30
N ASP A 22 11.32 -15.13 -20.05
CA ASP A 22 11.33 -14.92 -21.50
C ASP A 22 10.54 -16.00 -22.27
N ALA A 23 10.47 -15.89 -23.60
CA ALA A 23 9.71 -16.83 -24.42
C ALA A 23 10.23 -18.28 -24.34
N GLY A 24 11.55 -18.49 -24.21
CA GLY A 24 12.13 -19.81 -24.07
C GLY A 24 11.80 -20.43 -22.71
N GLN A 25 11.98 -19.64 -21.64
CA GLN A 25 11.64 -20.04 -20.27
C GLN A 25 10.14 -20.32 -20.11
N GLN A 26 9.28 -19.51 -20.72
CA GLN A 26 7.84 -19.77 -20.76
C GLN A 26 7.53 -21.11 -21.42
N GLN A 27 8.20 -21.45 -22.53
CA GLN A 27 8.00 -22.74 -23.20
C GLN A 27 8.48 -23.92 -22.33
N GLU A 28 9.62 -23.78 -21.65
CA GLU A 28 10.11 -24.80 -20.71
C GLU A 28 9.10 -25.04 -19.57
N MET A 29 8.56 -23.97 -18.99
CA MET A 29 7.53 -24.04 -17.94
C MET A 29 6.23 -24.67 -18.45
N LEU A 30 5.78 -24.31 -19.65
CA LEU A 30 4.59 -24.87 -20.30
C LEU A 30 4.72 -26.38 -20.52
N ASN A 31 5.89 -26.82 -20.99
CA ASN A 31 6.19 -28.24 -21.17
C ASN A 31 6.13 -29.00 -19.82
N ALA A 32 6.66 -28.40 -18.74
CA ALA A 32 6.64 -29.02 -17.41
C ALA A 32 5.23 -29.24 -16.86
N VAL A 33 4.27 -28.36 -17.20
CA VAL A 33 2.86 -28.48 -16.81
C VAL A 33 1.99 -29.12 -17.89
N SER A 34 2.59 -29.64 -18.97
CA SER A 34 1.90 -30.28 -20.10
C SER A 34 0.84 -29.38 -20.77
N ALA A 35 1.11 -28.08 -20.89
CA ALA A 35 0.26 -27.14 -21.60
C ALA A 35 0.88 -26.70 -22.93
N GLU A 36 0.06 -26.61 -23.99
CA GLU A 36 0.54 -26.26 -25.34
C GLU A 36 0.83 -24.77 -25.52
N SER A 37 0.17 -23.91 -24.75
CA SER A 37 0.34 -22.46 -24.76
C SER A 37 -0.19 -21.83 -23.48
N LEU A 38 0.18 -20.58 -23.21
CA LEU A 38 -0.38 -19.82 -22.09
C LEU A 38 -1.91 -19.70 -22.17
N ASN A 39 -2.46 -19.51 -23.37
CA ASN A 39 -3.92 -19.47 -23.58
C ASN A 39 -4.59 -20.81 -23.26
N ALA A 40 -3.98 -21.93 -23.67
CA ALA A 40 -4.49 -23.26 -23.34
C ALA A 40 -4.47 -23.51 -21.83
N LEU A 41 -3.39 -23.13 -21.15
CA LEU A 41 -3.26 -23.22 -19.70
C LEU A 41 -4.33 -22.40 -18.97
N ILE A 42 -4.52 -21.14 -19.36
CA ILE A 42 -5.56 -20.26 -18.80
C ILE A 42 -6.95 -20.87 -18.98
N GLY A 43 -7.25 -21.42 -20.15
CA GLY A 43 -8.53 -22.06 -20.46
C GLY A 43 -8.81 -23.32 -19.62
N GLN A 44 -7.78 -24.01 -19.11
CA GLN A 44 -7.92 -25.13 -18.19
C GLN A 44 -8.17 -24.70 -16.73
N ILE A 45 -7.68 -23.51 -16.34
CA ILE A 45 -7.71 -23.02 -14.96
C ILE A 45 -8.93 -22.15 -14.68
N VAL A 46 -9.25 -21.21 -15.57
CA VAL A 46 -10.28 -20.21 -15.34
C VAL A 46 -11.61 -20.67 -15.95
N PRO A 47 -12.69 -20.84 -15.17
CA PRO A 47 -14.00 -21.21 -15.71
C PRO A 47 -14.48 -20.22 -16.78
N LYS A 48 -14.92 -20.74 -17.92
CA LYS A 48 -15.25 -19.95 -19.12
C LYS A 48 -16.38 -18.94 -18.88
N ASP A 49 -17.29 -19.23 -17.98
CA ASP A 49 -18.46 -18.40 -17.63
C ASP A 49 -18.09 -17.13 -16.86
N ILE A 50 -16.92 -17.08 -16.22
CA ILE A 50 -16.39 -15.88 -15.54
C ILE A 50 -15.24 -15.20 -16.29
N GLN A 51 -14.83 -15.73 -17.45
CA GLN A 51 -13.80 -15.10 -18.26
C GLN A 51 -14.33 -13.82 -18.92
N LEU A 52 -13.50 -12.78 -18.93
CA LEU A 52 -13.79 -11.56 -19.68
C LEU A 52 -13.73 -11.86 -21.17
N ALA A 53 -14.80 -11.53 -21.90
CA ALA A 53 -14.88 -11.73 -23.35
C ALA A 53 -13.86 -10.86 -24.12
N THR A 54 -13.50 -9.70 -23.57
CA THR A 54 -12.50 -8.78 -24.11
C THR A 54 -11.67 -8.20 -22.97
N PRO A 55 -10.39 -7.83 -23.21
CA PRO A 55 -9.60 -7.10 -22.23
C PRO A 55 -10.32 -5.82 -21.75
N PRO A 56 -10.11 -5.40 -20.49
CA PRO A 56 -10.65 -4.15 -20.00
C PRO A 56 -10.10 -2.97 -20.81
N GLN A 57 -10.96 -1.97 -21.04
CA GLN A 57 -10.59 -0.74 -21.77
C GLN A 57 -9.74 0.15 -20.85
N VAL A 58 -8.42 -0.06 -20.87
CA VAL A 58 -7.45 0.66 -20.00
C VAL A 58 -6.57 1.67 -20.74
N GLY A 59 -6.80 1.87 -22.04
CA GLY A 59 -5.99 2.72 -22.90
C GLY A 59 -4.78 1.99 -23.49
N GLU A 60 -4.03 2.72 -24.32
CA GLU A 60 -2.82 2.20 -24.96
C GLU A 60 -1.64 2.16 -23.99
N ALA A 61 -0.74 1.20 -24.20
CA ALA A 61 0.50 1.13 -23.43
C ALA A 61 1.38 2.37 -23.66
N ALA A 62 2.04 2.83 -22.60
CA ALA A 62 3.00 3.92 -22.65
C ALA A 62 4.41 3.40 -22.29
N THR A 63 5.43 4.00 -22.89
CA THR A 63 6.82 3.80 -22.43
C THR A 63 6.99 4.42 -21.04
N GLU A 64 7.97 3.94 -20.26
CA GLU A 64 8.26 4.50 -18.94
C GLU A 64 8.52 6.02 -18.98
N TYR A 65 9.20 6.48 -20.03
CA TYR A 65 9.47 7.90 -20.24
C TYR A 65 8.18 8.70 -20.49
N ALA A 66 7.32 8.20 -21.38
CA ALA A 66 6.05 8.85 -21.71
C ALA A 66 5.10 8.87 -20.50
N ALA A 67 4.97 7.76 -19.78
CA ALA A 67 4.16 7.66 -18.57
C ALA A 67 4.64 8.64 -17.48
N LEU A 68 5.96 8.75 -17.26
CA LEU A 68 6.52 9.71 -16.31
C LEU A 68 6.28 11.16 -16.75
N ALA A 69 6.39 11.47 -18.04
CA ALA A 69 6.12 12.80 -18.57
C ALA A 69 4.65 13.20 -18.38
N GLU A 70 3.72 12.28 -18.67
CA GLU A 70 2.29 12.47 -18.44
C GLU A 70 1.99 12.71 -16.95
N LEU A 71 2.49 11.85 -16.06
CA LEU A 71 2.31 12.02 -14.62
C LEU A 71 2.88 13.35 -14.12
N LYS A 72 4.04 13.78 -14.63
CA LYS A 72 4.61 15.11 -14.30
C LYS A 72 3.70 16.25 -14.76
N ALA A 73 3.08 16.16 -15.93
CA ALA A 73 2.12 17.16 -16.40
C ALA A 73 0.87 17.22 -15.51
N ILE A 74 0.35 16.05 -15.09
CA ILE A 74 -0.77 15.95 -14.15
C ILE A 74 -0.40 16.61 -12.81
N VAL A 75 0.74 16.25 -12.23
CA VAL A 75 1.24 16.77 -10.95
C VAL A 75 1.54 18.27 -11.03
N GLY A 76 1.96 18.78 -12.19
CA GLY A 76 2.18 20.21 -12.43
C GLY A 76 0.94 21.10 -12.24
N ARG A 77 -0.26 20.51 -12.20
CA ARG A 77 -1.51 21.22 -11.89
C ARG A 77 -1.72 21.45 -10.39
N ASN A 78 -1.00 20.73 -9.53
CA ASN A 78 -1.11 20.89 -8.08
C ASN A 78 -0.44 22.19 -7.63
N LYS A 79 -1.08 22.90 -6.70
CA LYS A 79 -0.53 24.12 -6.08
C LYS A 79 0.04 23.77 -4.71
N ARG A 80 1.34 24.01 -4.52
CA ARG A 80 2.01 23.84 -3.21
C ARG A 80 1.84 25.11 -2.40
N PHE A 81 1.12 25.00 -1.28
CA PHE A 81 0.93 26.09 -0.32
C PHE A 81 1.71 25.80 0.97
N THR A 82 2.07 26.87 1.69
CA THR A 82 2.40 26.75 3.11
C THR A 82 1.09 26.59 3.87
N SER A 83 0.78 25.36 4.27
CA SER A 83 -0.50 25.02 4.91
C SER A 83 -0.39 25.03 6.43
N TYR A 84 -1.16 25.89 7.07
CA TYR A 84 -1.35 25.94 8.54
C TYR A 84 -2.74 25.47 8.96
N ILE A 85 -3.34 24.57 8.17
CA ILE A 85 -4.67 24.01 8.45
C ILE A 85 -4.63 23.15 9.73
N GLY A 86 -3.53 22.43 9.97
CA GLY A 86 -3.40 21.52 11.10
C GLY A 86 -4.25 20.27 10.90
N MET A 87 -5.16 20.00 11.85
CA MET A 87 -6.10 18.86 11.80
C MET A 87 -5.40 17.49 11.66
N GLY A 88 -4.28 17.29 12.35
CA GLY A 88 -3.54 16.02 12.35
C GLY A 88 -2.46 15.90 11.26
N TYR A 89 -2.36 16.88 10.35
CA TYR A 89 -1.31 16.91 9.32
C TYR A 89 -0.50 18.20 9.40
N THR A 90 0.80 18.05 9.66
CA THR A 90 1.73 19.17 9.81
C THR A 90 2.95 18.94 8.91
N ALA A 91 3.40 19.99 8.23
CA ALA A 91 4.60 19.91 7.41
C ALA A 91 5.84 19.64 8.28
N VAL A 92 6.69 18.71 7.84
CA VAL A 92 7.96 18.37 8.51
C VAL A 92 9.12 18.48 7.52
N GLN A 93 10.32 18.73 8.05
CA GLN A 93 11.54 18.63 7.26
C GLN A 93 12.04 17.18 7.29
N LEU A 94 11.83 16.45 6.19
CA LEU A 94 12.37 15.10 6.04
C LEU A 94 13.89 15.17 5.84
N PRO A 95 14.71 14.54 6.71
CA PRO A 95 16.15 14.54 6.53
C PRO A 95 16.55 13.89 5.19
N PRO A 96 17.35 14.56 4.34
CA PRO A 96 17.72 14.03 3.02
C PRO A 96 18.38 12.66 3.05
N VAL A 97 19.13 12.36 4.12
CA VAL A 97 19.76 11.05 4.31
C VAL A 97 18.73 9.92 4.47
N ILE A 98 17.58 10.18 5.11
CA ILE A 98 16.48 9.21 5.25
C ILE A 98 15.73 9.08 3.92
N LEU A 99 15.42 10.21 3.27
CA LEU A 99 14.77 10.21 1.96
C LEU A 99 15.55 9.32 0.97
N ARG A 100 16.85 9.58 0.83
CA ARG A 100 17.68 8.90 -0.18
C ARG A 100 17.96 7.43 0.13
N ASN A 101 18.28 7.12 1.39
CA ASN A 101 18.80 5.79 1.75
C ASN A 101 17.75 4.82 2.26
N MET A 102 16.52 5.28 2.52
CA MET A 102 15.41 4.46 3.01
C MET A 102 14.19 4.54 2.08
N LEU A 103 13.59 5.73 1.88
CA LEU A 103 12.36 5.85 1.08
C LEU A 103 12.60 5.62 -0.43
N GLU A 104 13.73 6.07 -0.96
CA GLU A 104 14.10 5.86 -2.37
C GLU A 104 14.94 4.58 -2.60
N ASN A 105 15.13 3.74 -1.58
CA ASN A 105 15.99 2.57 -1.65
C ASN A 105 15.18 1.26 -1.66
N PRO A 106 15.20 0.48 -2.76
CA PRO A 106 14.45 -0.78 -2.84
C PRO A 106 14.84 -1.80 -1.79
N GLY A 107 16.05 -1.74 -1.23
CA GLY A 107 16.46 -2.61 -0.12
C GLY A 107 15.60 -2.45 1.14
N TRP A 108 14.89 -1.33 1.29
CA TRP A 108 13.99 -1.07 2.42
C TRP A 108 12.51 -1.29 2.10
N TYR A 109 12.05 -1.03 0.87
CA TYR A 109 10.62 -1.07 0.54
C TYR A 109 10.15 -2.29 -0.27
N THR A 110 11.05 -3.16 -0.74
CA THR A 110 10.66 -4.34 -1.54
C THR A 110 10.35 -5.58 -0.70
N ALA A 111 10.96 -5.69 0.49
CA ALA A 111 10.67 -6.79 1.42
C ALA A 111 9.28 -6.62 2.05
N TYR A 112 8.60 -7.74 2.31
CA TYR A 112 7.30 -7.75 2.98
C TYR A 112 7.45 -7.96 4.50
N THR A 113 6.32 -8.27 5.16
CA THR A 113 6.22 -8.56 6.59
C THR A 113 7.35 -9.51 7.06
N PRO A 114 8.02 -9.22 8.20
CA PRO A 114 9.12 -10.01 8.73
C PRO A 114 8.70 -11.36 9.32
N TYR A 115 8.10 -12.23 8.50
CA TYR A 115 7.76 -13.60 8.90
C TYR A 115 8.99 -14.49 9.14
N GLN A 116 10.12 -14.17 8.51
CA GLN A 116 11.41 -14.85 8.68
C GLN A 116 12.37 -13.91 9.43
N PRO A 117 12.40 -13.93 10.77
CA PRO A 117 13.08 -12.90 11.56
C PRO A 117 14.59 -12.87 11.34
N GLU A 118 15.23 -14.01 11.08
CA GLU A 118 16.68 -14.15 10.92
C GLU A 118 17.23 -13.33 9.75
N VAL A 119 16.45 -13.23 8.67
CA VAL A 119 16.77 -12.44 7.47
C VAL A 119 16.10 -11.07 7.47
N SER A 120 15.61 -10.63 8.63
CA SER A 120 14.77 -9.43 8.77
C SER A 120 15.17 -8.52 9.93
N GLN A 121 16.31 -8.78 10.58
CA GLN A 121 16.73 -8.09 11.80
C GLN A 121 16.80 -6.57 11.63
N GLY A 122 17.32 -6.06 10.50
CA GLY A 122 17.46 -4.62 10.29
C GLY A 122 16.13 -3.85 10.36
N ARG A 123 15.03 -4.38 9.77
CA ARG A 123 13.72 -3.73 9.87
C ARG A 123 13.02 -3.99 11.20
N LEU A 124 13.25 -5.16 11.81
CA LEU A 124 12.72 -5.46 13.14
C LEU A 124 13.31 -4.54 14.21
N GLU A 125 14.61 -4.25 14.13
CA GLU A 125 15.28 -3.29 15.00
C GLU A 125 14.72 -1.87 14.80
N ALA A 126 14.52 -1.44 13.55
CA ALA A 126 13.89 -0.14 13.28
C ALA A 126 12.47 -0.03 13.84
N LEU A 127 11.68 -1.12 13.78
CA LEU A 127 10.35 -1.17 14.39
C LEU A 127 10.40 -1.17 15.92
N LEU A 128 11.40 -1.83 16.52
CA LEU A 128 11.63 -1.78 17.97
C LEU A 128 11.99 -0.37 18.42
N ASN A 129 12.81 0.35 17.64
CA ASN A 129 13.11 1.76 17.88
C ASN A 129 11.84 2.63 17.79
N PHE A 130 10.95 2.37 16.83
CA PHE A 130 9.64 3.05 16.74
C PHE A 130 8.79 2.80 17.98
N GLN A 131 8.74 1.55 18.47
CA GLN A 131 8.05 1.22 19.71
C GLN A 131 8.67 1.96 20.89
N GLN A 132 10.00 1.94 21.03
CA GLN A 132 10.69 2.62 22.13
C GLN A 132 10.42 4.12 22.15
N VAL A 133 10.52 4.81 21.01
CA VAL A 133 10.17 6.24 20.91
C VAL A 133 8.71 6.48 21.32
N THR A 134 7.80 5.59 20.97
CA THR A 134 6.39 5.69 21.37
C THR A 134 6.23 5.52 22.88
N LEU A 135 6.92 4.55 23.50
CA LEU A 135 6.92 4.34 24.94
C LEU A 135 7.47 5.58 25.68
N ASP A 136 8.62 6.07 25.26
CA ASP A 136 9.30 7.21 25.90
C ASP A 136 8.46 8.50 25.82
N LEU A 137 7.79 8.74 24.68
CA LEU A 137 6.96 9.94 24.48
C LEU A 137 5.59 9.86 25.17
N THR A 138 5.00 8.67 25.28
CA THR A 138 3.65 8.50 25.85
C THR A 138 3.68 8.14 27.34
N GLY A 139 4.79 7.60 27.83
CA GLY A 139 4.91 7.06 29.19
C GLY A 139 4.07 5.81 29.45
N LEU A 140 3.61 5.12 28.40
CA LEU A 140 2.85 3.87 28.50
C LEU A 140 3.78 2.65 28.49
N ASP A 141 3.28 1.52 29.00
CA ASP A 141 4.07 0.30 29.18
C ASP A 141 4.29 -0.51 27.88
N MET A 142 3.43 -0.31 26.87
CA MET A 142 3.50 -1.06 25.61
C MET A 142 3.07 -0.22 24.41
N ALA A 143 3.73 -0.46 23.26
CA ALA A 143 3.41 0.15 21.97
C ALA A 143 3.42 -0.92 20.86
N SER A 144 2.55 -0.78 19.86
CA SER A 144 2.57 -1.62 18.66
C SER A 144 3.58 -1.10 17.63
N ALA A 145 3.85 -1.90 16.60
CA ALA A 145 4.69 -1.52 15.46
C ALA A 145 3.90 -0.75 14.38
N SER A 146 3.14 0.28 14.79
CA SER A 146 2.22 1.13 14.00
C SER A 146 0.78 0.62 13.80
N LEU A 147 -0.08 1.52 13.31
CA LEU A 147 -1.43 1.32 12.79
C LEU A 147 -1.57 2.20 11.52
N LEU A 148 -2.73 2.15 10.85
CA LEU A 148 -2.92 2.81 9.55
C LEU A 148 -2.89 4.34 9.63
N ASP A 149 -3.64 4.93 10.57
CA ASP A 149 -3.71 6.37 10.82
C ASP A 149 -4.26 6.66 12.24
N GLU A 150 -4.29 7.94 12.64
CA GLU A 150 -4.81 8.37 13.95
C GLU A 150 -6.28 7.96 14.17
N ALA A 151 -7.13 8.18 13.17
CA ALA A 151 -8.57 7.99 13.26
C ALA A 151 -8.94 6.51 13.46
N THR A 152 -8.27 5.62 12.73
CA THR A 152 -8.38 4.18 12.86
C THR A 152 -7.78 3.66 14.17
N ALA A 153 -6.66 4.24 14.62
CA ALA A 153 -6.08 3.92 15.92
C ALA A 153 -7.03 4.27 17.08
N ALA A 154 -7.71 5.42 17.01
CA ALA A 154 -8.73 5.80 17.99
C ALA A 154 -9.93 4.83 18.00
N ALA A 155 -10.37 4.35 16.83
CA ALA A 155 -11.42 3.34 16.73
C ALA A 155 -10.99 1.98 17.31
N GLU A 156 -9.73 1.56 17.10
CA GLU A 156 -9.17 0.36 17.73
C GLU A 156 -9.05 0.52 19.25
N ALA A 157 -8.69 1.72 19.73
CA ALA A 157 -8.68 2.02 21.17
C ALA A 157 -10.09 1.91 21.78
N MET A 158 -11.13 2.42 21.10
CA MET A 158 -12.53 2.22 21.49
C MET A 158 -12.90 0.73 21.55
N ALA A 159 -12.52 -0.04 20.53
CA ALA A 159 -12.78 -1.47 20.48
C ALA A 159 -12.07 -2.24 21.61
N MET A 160 -10.81 -1.88 21.89
CA MET A 160 -10.04 -2.43 23.01
C MET A 160 -10.71 -2.11 24.34
N ALA A 161 -11.08 -0.85 24.58
CA ALA A 161 -11.77 -0.40 25.79
C ALA A 161 -13.09 -1.17 26.02
N LYS A 162 -13.89 -1.37 24.97
CA LYS A 162 -15.12 -2.18 25.04
C LYS A 162 -14.82 -3.64 25.38
N ARG A 163 -13.76 -4.22 24.82
CA ARG A 163 -13.38 -5.63 25.05
C ARG A 163 -12.90 -5.88 26.47
N VAL A 164 -12.13 -4.97 27.05
CA VAL A 164 -11.58 -5.13 28.41
C VAL A 164 -12.53 -4.67 29.51
N SER A 165 -13.61 -3.95 29.16
CA SER A 165 -14.60 -3.47 30.12
C SER A 165 -15.29 -4.62 30.87
N LYS A 166 -15.28 -4.55 32.20
CA LYS A 166 -16.02 -5.49 33.07
C LYS A 166 -17.53 -5.24 33.04
N LEU A 167 -17.97 -4.07 32.57
CA LEU A 167 -19.38 -3.69 32.48
C LEU A 167 -19.96 -4.15 31.15
N LYS A 168 -20.56 -5.34 31.12
CA LYS A 168 -21.12 -5.96 29.90
C LYS A 168 -22.08 -5.03 29.14
N ASN A 169 -22.83 -4.20 29.86
CA ASN A 169 -23.85 -3.30 29.31
C ASN A 169 -23.34 -1.88 29.04
N ALA A 170 -22.04 -1.60 29.20
CA ALA A 170 -21.47 -0.28 28.89
C ALA A 170 -21.47 -0.07 27.37
N ASN A 171 -22.49 0.64 26.88
CA ASN A 171 -22.75 0.84 25.46
C ASN A 171 -22.64 2.31 25.04
N ARG A 172 -21.90 3.12 25.81
CA ARG A 172 -21.63 4.51 25.49
C ARG A 172 -20.14 4.74 25.52
N PHE A 173 -19.62 5.43 24.50
CA PHE A 173 -18.22 5.83 24.43
C PHE A 173 -18.14 7.34 24.33
N PHE A 174 -17.44 7.97 25.27
CA PHE A 174 -17.30 9.41 25.29
C PHE A 174 -16.17 9.84 24.34
N VAL A 175 -16.46 10.81 23.48
CA VAL A 175 -15.47 11.47 22.61
C VAL A 175 -15.56 12.97 22.88
N ALA A 176 -14.41 13.59 23.15
CA ALA A 176 -14.34 15.02 23.39
C ALA A 176 -14.72 15.81 22.11
N SER A 177 -15.26 17.02 22.28
CA SER A 177 -15.79 17.84 21.19
C SER A 177 -14.71 18.51 20.33
N ASP A 178 -13.47 18.50 20.79
CA ASP A 178 -12.30 19.16 20.21
C ASP A 178 -11.32 18.19 19.53
N VAL A 179 -11.69 16.91 19.42
CA VAL A 179 -10.94 15.96 18.58
C VAL A 179 -11.03 16.36 17.11
N HIS A 180 -10.10 15.86 16.30
CA HIS A 180 -10.15 16.10 14.86
C HIS A 180 -11.44 15.53 14.24
N PRO A 181 -12.12 16.26 13.35
CA PRO A 181 -13.43 15.86 12.84
C PRO A 181 -13.37 14.53 12.08
N GLN A 182 -12.30 14.25 11.35
CA GLN A 182 -12.11 12.96 10.68
C GLN A 182 -11.93 11.80 11.67
N THR A 183 -11.31 12.04 12.84
CA THR A 183 -11.18 11.05 13.91
C THR A 183 -12.56 10.73 14.48
N LEU A 184 -13.39 11.76 14.74
CA LEU A 184 -14.77 11.58 15.20
C LEU A 184 -15.62 10.79 14.20
N ASP A 185 -15.53 11.11 12.90
CA ASP A 185 -16.30 10.44 11.85
C ASP A 185 -15.94 8.96 11.73
N VAL A 186 -14.65 8.61 11.80
CA VAL A 186 -14.20 7.21 11.76
C VAL A 186 -14.62 6.47 13.03
N VAL A 187 -14.48 7.07 14.22
CA VAL A 187 -14.92 6.45 15.48
C VAL A 187 -16.43 6.19 15.50
N ARG A 188 -17.22 7.09 14.90
CA ARG A 188 -18.67 6.91 14.73
C ARG A 188 -19.06 5.87 13.69
N THR A 189 -18.19 5.61 12.72
CA THR A 189 -18.48 4.66 11.63
C THR A 189 -18.34 3.22 12.13
N PRO A 190 -19.41 2.42 12.20
CA PRO A 190 -19.32 1.06 12.74
C PRO A 190 -18.56 0.16 11.76
N ARG A 191 -17.38 -0.35 12.13
CA ARG A 191 -16.56 -1.12 11.19
C ARG A 191 -16.96 -2.58 11.02
N GLN A 192 -17.42 -3.32 12.02
CA GLN A 192 -17.74 -4.74 11.87
C GLN A 192 -18.77 -5.21 12.91
N LYS A 193 -20.00 -5.50 12.46
CA LYS A 193 -21.23 -5.70 13.27
C LYS A 193 -21.59 -4.45 14.10
N PRO A 194 -22.88 -4.18 14.38
CA PRO A 194 -23.22 -3.06 15.24
C PRO A 194 -22.71 -3.39 16.64
N LEU A 195 -21.49 -2.97 16.95
CA LEU A 195 -21.15 -2.47 18.27
C LEU A 195 -22.19 -1.39 18.50
N ALA A 196 -23.30 -1.74 19.15
CA ALA A 196 -24.38 -0.84 19.48
C ALA A 196 -23.89 0.12 20.58
N LEU A 197 -22.88 0.90 20.23
CA LEU A 197 -22.33 1.97 21.02
C LEU A 197 -23.04 3.23 20.52
N THR A 198 -23.81 3.86 21.40
CA THR A 198 -24.45 5.16 21.18
C THR A 198 -23.61 6.27 21.80
#